data_AF-A0A8S3B0K7-F1
#
_entry.id   AF-A0A8S3B0K7-F1
#
_cell.length_a   1.000
_cell.length_b   1.000
_cell.length_c   1.000
_cell.angle_alpha   90.00
_cell.angle_beta   90.00
_cell.angle_gamma   90.00
#
_symmetry.space_group_name_H-M   'P 1'
#
loop_
_entity.id
_entity.type
_entity.pdbx_description
1 polymer ?
#
loop_
_entity_poly.entity_id
_entity_poly.type
_entity_poly.pdbx_seq_one_letter_code
_entity_poly.pdbx_strand_id
1 'polypeptide(L)' 'MQSYFGKISEENVKNNFVLIYELLDEILDFGYPQNSDTGVLKSFITQQGVRPVTREEQTNVTSAVTGQI' A
#
# COMPACT_ATOMS: atom_id res chain seq x y z
N MET A 1 -9.57 -1.52 -1.09
CA MET A 1 -8.30 -2.27 -1.17
C MET A 1 -7.55 -2.08 -2.48
N GLN A 2 -8.11 -2.43 -3.65
CA GLN A 2 -7.38 -2.25 -4.93
C GLN A 2 -6.99 -0.80 -5.21
N SER A 3 -7.82 0.16 -4.79
CA SER A 3 -7.53 1.59 -4.85
C SER A 3 -6.36 2.07 -3.98
N TYR A 4 -5.90 1.24 -3.03
CA TYR A 4 -4.85 1.60 -2.08
C TYR A 4 -3.50 0.98 -2.45
N PHE A 5 -3.47 -0.33 -2.74
CA PHE A 5 -2.22 -1.07 -3.01
C PHE A 5 -2.28 -1.96 -4.27
N GLY A 6 -3.27 -1.74 -5.14
CA GLY A 6 -3.39 -2.46 -6.41
C GLY A 6 -3.89 -3.90 -6.25
N LYS A 7 -3.35 -4.82 -7.07
CA LYS A 7 -3.80 -6.22 -7.08
C LYS A 7 -3.57 -6.88 -5.72
N ILE A 8 -4.52 -7.71 -5.29
CA ILE A 8 -4.33 -8.54 -4.09
C ILE A 8 -3.42 -9.70 -4.47
N SER A 9 -2.24 -9.71 -3.87
CA SER A 9 -1.25 -10.79 -3.93
C SER A 9 -0.62 -10.96 -2.55
N GLU A 10 -0.06 -12.13 -2.25
CA GLU A 10 0.63 -12.38 -0.99
C GLU A 10 1.73 -11.34 -0.73
N GLU A 11 2.51 -11.02 -1.77
CA GLU A 11 3.54 -9.98 -1.73
C GLU A 11 2.96 -8.60 -1.36
N ASN A 12 1.89 -8.17 -2.03
CA ASN A 12 1.29 -6.87 -1.75
C ASN A 12 0.68 -6.81 -0.35
N VAL A 13 0.11 -7.90 0.15
CA VAL A 13 -0.40 -7.97 1.53
C VAL A 13 0.74 -7.85 2.53
N LYS A 14 1.85 -8.57 2.32
CA LYS A 14 3.05 -8.49 3.16
C LYS A 14 3.64 -7.08 3.17
N ASN A 15 3.75 -6.46 2.00
CA ASN A 15 4.34 -5.13 1.85
C ASN A 15 3.45 -4.00 2.40
N ASN A 16 2.13 -4.22 2.49
CA ASN A 16 1.16 -3.21 2.91
C ASN A 16 0.47 -3.58 4.23
N PHE A 17 1.09 -4.44 5.05
CA PHE A 17 0.48 -5.00 6.26
C PHE A 17 -0.06 -3.90 7.19
N VAL A 18 0.74 -2.87 7.50
CA VAL A 18 0.34 -1.76 8.38
C VAL A 18 -0.86 -1.00 7.80
N LEU A 19 -0.82 -0.66 6.51
CA LEU A 19 -1.92 0.01 5.81
C LEU A 19 -3.22 -0.81 5.86
N ILE A 20 -3.11 -2.14 5.74
CA ILE A 20 -4.28 -3.03 5.82
C ILE A 20 -4.91 -2.98 7.21
N TYR A 21 -4.14 -2.92 8.30
CA TYR A 21 -4.71 -2.79 9.65
C TYR A 21 -5.39 -1.44 9.86
N GLU A 22 -4.76 -0.34 9.45
CA GLU A 22 -5.41 0.98 9.55
C GLU A 22 -6.73 1.00 8.77
N LEU A 23 -6.76 0.39 7.58
CA LEU A 23 -8.00 0.25 6.81
C LEU A 23 -9.06 -0.56 7.54
N LEU A 24 -8.67 -1.65 8.22
CA LEU A 24 -9.62 -2.50 8.92
C LEU A 24 -10.18 -1.83 10.17
N ASP A 25 -9.35 -1.14 10.95
CA ASP A 25 -9.77 -0.42 12.15
C ASP A 25 -10.72 0.74 11.81
N GLU A 26 -10.51 1.43 10.69
CA GLU A 26 -11.39 2.53 10.25
C GLU A 26 -12.69 2.05 9.58
N ILE A 27 -12.69 0.85 9.00
CA ILE A 27 -13.89 0.27 8.37
C ILE A 27 -14.79 -0.42 9.40
N LEU A 28 -14.20 -1.01 10.44
CA LEU A 28 -14.89 -1.82 11.45
C LEU A 28 -14.60 -1.30 12.86
N ASP A 29 -15.63 -0.81 13.53
CA ASP A 29 -15.57 -0.44 14.95
C ASP A 29 -16.33 -1.48 15.79
N PHE A 30 -15.64 -2.16 16.71
CA PHE A 30 -16.19 -3.26 17.51
C PHE A 30 -16.95 -4.35 16.71
N GLY A 31 -16.54 -4.60 15.47
CA GLY A 31 -17.19 -5.57 14.57
C GLY A 31 -18.42 -5.04 13.83
N TYR A 32 -18.75 -3.76 13.98
CA TYR A 32 -19.80 -3.08 13.23
C TYR A 32 -19.17 -2.26 12.08
N PRO A 33 -19.66 -2.40 10.84
CA PRO A 33 -19.22 -1.57 9.73
C PRO A 33 -19.57 -0.08 9.96
N GLN A 34 -18.59 0.81 9.82
CA GLN A 34 -18.78 2.25 10.02
C GLN A 34 -18.76 3.02 8.69
N ASN A 35 -17.66 2.96 7.92
CA ASN A 35 -17.54 3.62 6.62
C ASN A 35 -16.57 2.86 5.69
N SER A 36 -16.85 2.83 4.39
CA SER A 36 -15.98 2.21 3.38
C SER A 36 -15.67 3.11 2.18
N ASP A 37 -16.04 4.39 2.25
CA ASP A 37 -15.74 5.38 1.23
C ASP A 37 -14.24 5.69 1.19
N THR A 38 -13.64 5.50 0.02
CA THR A 38 -12.18 5.65 -0.15
C THR A 38 -11.71 7.09 0.06
N GLY A 39 -12.52 8.09 -0.26
CA GLY A 39 -12.18 9.50 -0.06
C GLY A 39 -12.16 9.87 1.42
N VAL A 40 -13.14 9.37 2.17
CA VAL A 40 -13.22 9.60 3.63
C VAL A 40 -12.09 8.89 4.36
N LEU A 41 -11.91 7.60 4.11
CA LEU A 41 -10.88 6.78 4.76
C LEU A 41 -9.46 7.32 4.54
N LYS A 42 -9.16 7.92 3.37
CA LYS A 42 -7.86 8.56 3.11
C LYS A 42 -7.52 9.72 4.04
N SER A 43 -8.50 10.31 4.71
CA SER A 43 -8.27 11.39 5.68
C SER A 43 -7.91 10.88 7.08
N PHE A 44 -8.21 9.60 7.36
CA PHE A 44 -8.00 8.96 8.67
C PHE A 44 -6.81 8.01 8.71
N ILE A 45 -6.37 7.53 7.55
CA ILE A 45 -5.25 6.58 7.40
C ILE A 45 -3.95 7.36 7.19
N THR A 46 -2.87 6.93 7.84
CA THR A 46 -1.57 7.59 7.76
C THR A 46 -0.66 6.94 6.72
N GLN A 47 -0.84 5.65 6.47
CA GLN A 47 -0.02 4.90 5.53
C GLN A 47 -0.44 5.08 4.07
N GLN A 48 0.53 5.01 3.16
CA GLN A 48 0.30 4.98 1.73
C GLN A 48 0.68 3.62 1.15
N GLY A 49 0.00 3.23 0.06
CA GLY A 49 0.27 1.96 -0.59
C GLY A 49 1.66 1.89 -1.20
N VAL A 50 2.43 0.88 -0.80
CA VAL A 50 3.70 0.53 -1.43
C VAL A 50 3.38 -0.23 -2.71
N ARG A 51 3.76 0.36 -3.84
CA ARG A 51 3.71 -0.32 -5.14
C ARG A 51 4.96 -1.19 -5.28
N PRO A 52 4.83 -2.44 -5.75
CA PRO A 52 5.99 -3.26 -6.04
C PRO A 52 6.82 -2.55 -7.11
N VAL A 53 8.10 -2.33 -6.83
CA VAL A 53 9.05 -1.76 -7.79
C VAL A 53 9.17 -2.76 -8.93
N THR A 54 8.91 -2.33 -10.15
CA THR A 54 9.03 -3.22 -11.30
C THR A 54 10.50 -3.60 -11.50
N ARG A 55 10.77 -4.80 -12.04
CA ARG A 55 12.15 -5.23 -12.36
C ARG A 55 12.89 -4.21 -13.24
N GLU A 56 12.17 -3.55 -14.14
CA GLU A 56 12.69 -2.50 -15.01
C GLU A 56 13.12 -1.26 -14.22
N GLU A 57 12.32 -0.82 -13.24
CA GLU A 57 12.70 0.27 -12.33
C GLU A 57 13.89 -0.11 -11.44
N GLN A 58 13.97 -1.35 -10.95
CA GLN A 58 15.13 -1.83 -10.21
C GLN A 58 16.42 -1.79 -11.05
N THR A 59 16.37 -2.24 -12.30
CA THR A 59 17.55 -2.20 -13.20
C THR A 59 18.01 -0.77 -13.49
N ASN A 60 17.08 0.16 -13.66
CA ASN A 60 17.40 1.57 -13.89
C ASN A 60 18.08 2.22 -12.66
N VAL A 61 17.57 1.96 -11.45
CA VAL A 61 18.17 2.47 -10.22
C VAL A 61 19.59 1.91 -10.01
N THR A 62 19.81 0.62 -10.24
CA THR A 62 21.15 0.01 -10.11
C THR A 62 22.14 0.55 -11.13
N SER A 63 21.71 0.77 -12.38
CA SER A 63 22.57 1.37 -13.41
C SER A 63 22.98 2.82 -13.07
N ALA A 64 22.08 3.60 -12.46
CA ALA A 64 22.35 4.99 -12.09
C ALA A 64 23.32 5.13 -10.90
N VAL A 65 23.29 4.20 -9.94
CA VAL A 65 24.16 4.24 -8.74
C VAL A 65 25.56 3.70 -9.03
N THR A 66 25.73 2.84 -10.03
CA THR A 66 27.02 2.16 -10.33
C THR A 66 27.81 2.83 -11.46
N GLY A 67 27.29 3.93 -12.04
CA GLY A 67 27.83 4.58 -13.24
C GLY A 67 29.10 5.42 -13.10
N GLN A 68 29.81 5.39 -11.96
CA GLN A 68 31.09 6.09 -11.78
C GLN A 68 32.02 5.32 -10.84
N ILE A 69 32.59 4.21 -11.29
CA ILE A 69 33.95 3.75 -10.93
C ILE A 69 34.59 3.19 -12.19
#